data_AF-A0A1F7FJ69-F1
#
_entry.id   AF-A0A1F7FJ69-F1
#
_cell.length_a   1.000
_cell.length_b   1.000
_cell.length_c   1.000
_cell.angle_alpha   90.00
_cell.angle_beta   90.00
_cell.angle_gamma   90.00
#
_symmetry.space_group_name_H-M   'P 1'
#
loop_
_entity.id
_entity.type
_entity.pdbx_description
1 polymer ?
#
loop_
_entity_poly.entity_id
_entity_poly.type
_entity_poly.pdbx_seq_one_letter_code
_entity_poly.pdbx_strand_id
1 'polypeptide(L)'
;MKKRSGELSFDNIITLAFITVIVATSLAVLQFHLSRQVEQRIDQDITFGYNLVLQHMRQDTRVGSKFDITPDGVAIIGENDKPVAVYRLIDKSLYRFDESEKGQLIISHLEKASFRLHPELNNLLLVTLLPIDRMQLPFFTSFALRGGKQ
;
A
#
# COMPACT_ATOMS: atom_id res chain seq x y z
N MET A 1 -44.27 -39.68 42.26
CA MET A 1 -44.18 -38.44 41.44
C MET A 1 -42.86 -38.43 40.69
N LYS A 2 -42.89 -38.48 39.36
CA LYS A 2 -41.69 -38.46 38.49
C LYS A 2 -41.15 -37.02 38.40
N LYS A 3 -39.91 -36.78 38.85
CA LYS A 3 -39.18 -35.52 38.59
C LYS A 3 -38.94 -35.41 37.09
N ARG A 4 -39.52 -34.39 36.44
CA ARG A 4 -39.19 -34.01 35.06
C ARG A 4 -37.79 -33.40 35.06
N SER A 5 -36.82 -34.21 34.65
CA SER A 5 -35.46 -33.80 34.31
C SER A 5 -35.51 -33.07 32.97
N GLY A 6 -35.43 -31.73 32.95
CA GLY A 6 -35.36 -30.99 31.69
C GLY A 6 -35.76 -29.52 31.65
N GLU A 7 -36.16 -28.87 32.75
CA GLU A 7 -36.45 -27.43 32.75
C GLU A 7 -35.29 -26.65 33.39
N LEU A 8 -34.57 -25.86 32.59
CA LEU A 8 -33.65 -24.83 33.11
C LEU A 8 -34.48 -23.83 33.91
N SER A 9 -34.13 -23.60 35.18
CA SER A 9 -34.77 -22.57 35.98
C SER A 9 -34.55 -21.20 35.34
N PHE A 10 -35.52 -20.30 35.51
CA PHE A 10 -35.47 -18.94 34.96
C PHE A 10 -34.16 -18.20 35.35
N ASP A 11 -33.67 -18.42 36.57
CA ASP A 11 -32.38 -17.87 37.04
C ASP A 11 -31.17 -18.42 36.26
N ASN A 12 -31.20 -19.69 35.87
CA ASN A 12 -30.13 -20.26 35.04
C ASN A 12 -30.16 -19.68 33.62
N ILE A 13 -31.34 -19.37 33.08
CA ILE A 13 -31.49 -18.74 31.76
C ILE A 13 -30.94 -17.31 31.81
N ILE A 14 -31.28 -16.52 32.84
CA ILE A 14 -30.77 -15.16 33.01
C ILE A 14 -29.25 -15.17 33.19
N THR A 15 -28.73 -16.07 34.04
CA THR A 15 -27.29 -16.17 34.28
C THR A 15 -26.54 -16.53 33.00
N LEU A 16 -27.06 -17.49 32.23
CA LEU A 16 -26.48 -17.89 30.95
C LEU A 16 -26.51 -16.73 29.93
N ALA A 17 -27.61 -16.00 29.84
CA ALA A 17 -27.73 -14.84 28.96
C ALA A 17 -26.70 -13.76 29.33
N PHE A 18 -26.51 -13.48 30.62
CA PHE A 18 -25.55 -12.49 31.10
C PHE A 18 -24.10 -12.89 30.77
N ILE A 19 -23.74 -14.16 31.01
CA ILE A 19 -22.43 -14.70 30.63
C ILE A 19 -22.22 -14.58 29.12
N THR A 20 -23.23 -14.91 28.32
CA THR A 20 -23.16 -14.83 26.85
C THR A 20 -22.91 -13.41 26.38
N VAL A 21 -23.58 -12.41 26.98
CA VAL A 21 -23.36 -10.99 26.67
C VAL A 21 -21.94 -10.56 27.03
N ILE A 22 -21.43 -10.95 28.21
CA ILE A 22 -20.05 -10.62 28.61
C ILE A 22 -19.04 -11.22 27.64
N VAL A 23 -19.19 -12.49 27.27
CA VAL A 23 -18.29 -13.18 26.34
C VAL A 23 -18.35 -12.54 24.96
N ALA A 24 -19.55 -12.28 24.43
CA ALA A 24 -19.72 -11.63 23.14
C ALA A 24 -19.11 -10.22 23.12
N THR A 25 -19.30 -9.44 24.19
CA THR A 25 -18.72 -8.10 24.31
C THR A 25 -17.21 -8.16 24.38
N SER A 26 -16.66 -9.10 25.16
CA SER A 26 -15.20 -9.29 25.30
C SER A 26 -14.55 -9.71 23.97
N LEU A 27 -15.20 -10.61 23.23
CA LEU A 27 -14.76 -11.01 21.89
C LEU A 27 -14.81 -9.85 20.91
N ALA A 28 -15.87 -9.03 20.93
CA ALA A 28 -15.98 -7.86 20.07
C ALA A 28 -14.88 -6.82 20.36
N VAL A 29 -14.58 -6.57 21.64
CA VAL A 29 -13.49 -5.67 22.05
C VAL A 29 -12.13 -6.21 21.61
N LEU A 30 -11.90 -7.52 21.76
CA LEU A 30 -10.65 -8.15 21.34
C LEU A 30 -10.48 -8.10 19.81
N GLN A 31 -11.54 -8.40 19.07
CA GLN A 31 -11.56 -8.29 17.61
C GLN A 31 -11.28 -6.85 17.17
N PHE A 32 -11.91 -5.86 17.80
CA PHE A 32 -11.67 -4.45 17.51
C PHE A 32 -10.20 -4.04 17.77
N HIS A 33 -9.61 -4.46 18.89
CA HIS A 33 -8.21 -4.18 19.18
C HIS A 33 -7.26 -4.81 18.17
N LEU A 34 -7.50 -6.06 17.78
CA LEU A 34 -6.70 -6.74 16.76
C LEU A 34 -6.82 -6.05 15.40
N SER A 35 -8.04 -5.71 14.95
CA SER A 35 -8.27 -4.98 13.71
C SER A 35 -7.53 -3.64 13.66
N ARG A 36 -7.59 -2.87 14.74
CA ARG A 36 -6.90 -1.57 14.83
C ARG A 36 -5.37 -1.70 14.78
N GLN A 37 -4.80 -2.76 15.36
CA GLN A 37 -3.35 -3.01 15.26
C GLN A 37 -2.91 -3.36 13.84
N VAL A 38 -3.75 -4.10 13.10
CA VAL A 38 -3.48 -4.43 11.70
C VAL A 38 -3.54 -3.16 10.84
N GLU A 39 -4.59 -2.35 11.00
CA GLU A 39 -4.77 -1.08 10.27
C GLU A 39 -3.57 -0.13 10.47
N GLN A 40 -3.12 0.05 11.73
CA GLN A 40 -1.96 0.89 12.04
C GLN A 40 -0.66 0.41 11.38
N ARG A 41 -0.45 -0.91 11.24
CA ARG A 41 0.74 -1.43 10.54
C ARG A 41 0.69 -1.13 9.05
N ILE A 42 -0.48 -1.32 8.43
CA ILE A 42 -0.66 -1.06 6.99
C ILE A 42 -0.46 0.43 6.69
N ASP A 43 -0.98 1.32 7.53
CA ASP A 43 -0.79 2.79 7.40
C ASP A 43 0.68 3.20 7.49
N GLN A 44 1.41 2.62 8.43
CA GLN A 44 2.85 2.86 8.60
C GLN A 44 3.63 2.37 7.38
N ASP A 45 3.28 1.19 6.85
CA ASP A 45 3.93 0.60 5.67
C ASP A 45 3.73 1.46 4.42
N ILE A 46 2.54 2.03 4.22
CA ILE A 46 2.24 2.87 3.05
C ILE A 46 2.91 4.24 3.12
N THR A 47 2.91 4.89 4.29
CA THR A 47 3.61 6.17 4.47
C THR A 47 5.13 6.00 4.28
N PHE A 48 5.69 4.92 4.81
CA PHE A 48 7.09 4.56 4.57
C PHE A 48 7.36 4.34 3.08
N GLY A 49 6.46 3.63 2.39
CA GLY A 49 6.54 3.41 0.95
C GLY A 49 6.54 4.71 0.13
N TYR A 50 5.72 5.71 0.48
CA TYR A 50 5.76 7.01 -0.19
C TYR A 50 7.11 7.72 -0.05
N ASN A 51 7.74 7.63 1.11
CA ASN A 51 9.08 8.18 1.31
C ASN A 51 10.14 7.44 0.47
N LEU A 52 10.04 6.11 0.35
CA LEU A 52 10.90 5.35 -0.55
C LEU A 52 10.72 5.78 -2.01
N VAL A 53 9.48 5.98 -2.48
CA VAL A 53 9.20 6.50 -3.82
C VAL A 53 9.90 7.85 -4.02
N LEU A 54 9.70 8.79 -3.09
CA LEU A 54 10.33 10.12 -3.14
C LEU A 54 11.85 10.05 -3.20
N GLN A 55 12.46 9.22 -2.37
CA GLN A 55 13.91 9.08 -2.28
C GLN A 55 14.50 8.46 -3.55
N HIS A 56 13.96 7.30 -3.97
CA HIS A 56 14.50 6.55 -5.11
C HIS A 56 14.26 7.27 -6.43
N MET A 57 13.04 7.73 -6.70
CA MET A 57 12.75 8.45 -7.94
C MET A 57 13.59 9.73 -8.04
N ARG A 58 13.77 10.47 -6.95
CA ARG A 58 14.65 11.65 -6.94
C ARG A 58 16.10 11.30 -7.26
N GLN A 59 16.58 10.14 -6.80
CA GLN A 59 17.93 9.68 -7.11
C GLN A 59 18.05 9.24 -8.57
N ASP A 60 17.09 8.48 -9.06
CA ASP A 60 17.11 7.91 -10.41
C ASP A 60 16.94 9.00 -11.47
N THR A 61 16.05 9.97 -11.28
CA THR A 61 15.85 11.08 -12.23
C THR A 61 17.01 12.07 -12.28
N ARG A 62 17.93 12.03 -11.30
CA ARG A 62 19.18 12.83 -11.36
C ARG A 62 20.15 12.31 -12.41
N VAL A 63 20.10 11.03 -12.74
CA VAL A 63 21.01 10.39 -13.72
C VAL A 63 20.27 9.93 -14.97
N GLY A 64 18.93 9.99 -14.96
CA GLY A 64 18.09 9.71 -16.12
C GLY A 64 18.11 10.83 -17.17
N SER A 65 18.01 10.40 -18.43
CA SER A 65 17.93 11.24 -19.63
C SER A 65 16.51 11.30 -20.23
N LYS A 66 15.73 10.20 -20.11
CA LYS A 66 14.34 10.11 -20.58
C LYS A 66 13.51 9.13 -19.74
N PHE A 67 12.20 9.28 -19.81
CA PHE A 67 11.24 8.30 -19.27
C PHE A 67 10.69 7.44 -20.39
N ASP A 68 10.51 6.14 -20.12
CA ASP A 68 9.76 5.22 -20.96
C ASP A 68 8.60 4.66 -20.14
N ILE A 69 7.37 4.96 -20.57
CA ILE A 69 6.16 4.68 -19.79
C ILE A 69 5.42 3.51 -20.39
N THR A 70 5.05 2.57 -19.53
CA THR A 70 4.20 1.43 -19.85
C THR A 70 2.91 1.51 -19.04
N PRO A 71 1.84 0.77 -19.40
CA PRO A 71 0.58 0.80 -18.66
C PRO A 71 0.72 0.55 -17.15
N ASP A 72 1.65 -0.34 -16.77
CA ASP A 72 1.84 -0.80 -15.40
C ASP A 72 3.14 -0.29 -14.77
N GLY A 73 3.84 0.67 -15.39
CA GLY A 73 5.16 1.06 -14.92
C GLY A 73 5.85 2.18 -15.69
N VAL A 74 7.04 2.54 -15.22
CA VAL A 74 7.92 3.51 -15.87
C VAL A 74 9.37 3.07 -15.74
N ALA A 75 10.12 3.16 -16.83
CA ALA A 75 11.56 3.06 -16.82
C ALA A 75 12.18 4.45 -16.90
N ILE A 76 13.22 4.67 -16.11
CA ILE A 76 14.09 5.84 -16.20
C ILE A 76 15.31 5.38 -16.97
N ILE A 77 15.47 5.90 -18.18
CA ILE A 77 16.56 5.51 -19.07
C ILE A 77 17.72 6.49 -18.87
N GLY A 78 18.95 5.97 -18.77
CA GLY A 78 20.18 6.75 -18.63
C GLY A 78 20.77 7.20 -19.96
N GLU A 79 21.98 7.74 -19.94
CA GLU A 79 22.67 8.27 -21.14
C GLU A 79 23.05 7.19 -22.16
N ASN A 80 23.27 5.94 -21.73
CA ASN A 80 23.65 4.83 -22.61
C ASN A 80 22.44 4.07 -23.22
N ASP A 81 21.26 4.70 -23.24
CA ASP A 81 19.97 4.06 -23.58
C ASP A 81 19.62 2.81 -22.74
N LYS A 82 20.31 2.61 -21.62
CA LYS A 82 20.03 1.54 -20.66
C LYS A 82 19.14 2.03 -19.51
N PRO A 83 18.22 1.20 -19.01
CA PRO A 83 17.43 1.55 -17.83
C PRO A 83 18.33 1.70 -16.60
N VAL A 84 18.27 2.86 -15.95
CA VAL A 84 18.87 3.08 -14.61
C VAL A 84 17.98 2.45 -13.54
N ALA A 85 16.67 2.60 -13.72
CA ALA A 85 15.67 2.05 -12.81
C ALA A 85 14.37 1.76 -13.57
N VAL A 86 13.71 0.67 -13.20
CA VAL A 86 12.39 0.31 -13.70
C VAL A 86 11.43 0.19 -12.53
N TYR A 87 10.33 0.91 -12.59
CA TYR A 87 9.26 0.86 -11.61
C TYR A 87 8.08 0.11 -12.22
N ARG A 88 7.60 -0.93 -11.55
CA ARG A 88 6.48 -1.74 -12.05
C ARG A 88 5.52 -2.10 -10.93
N LEU A 89 4.23 -1.95 -11.21
CA LEU A 89 3.16 -2.47 -10.39
C LEU A 89 2.97 -3.95 -10.70
N ILE A 90 3.17 -4.81 -9.71
CA ILE A 90 3.01 -6.26 -9.80
C ILE A 90 2.20 -6.68 -8.57
N ASP A 91 1.08 -7.36 -8.78
CA ASP A 91 0.23 -7.87 -7.69
C ASP A 91 -0.05 -6.82 -6.60
N LYS A 92 -0.52 -5.63 -7.01
CA LYS A 92 -0.86 -4.51 -6.13
C LYS A 92 0.33 -3.94 -5.34
N SER A 93 1.55 -4.24 -5.75
CA SER A 93 2.77 -3.77 -5.11
C SER A 93 3.68 -3.10 -6.14
N LEU A 94 4.20 -1.93 -5.81
CA LEU A 94 5.16 -1.23 -6.65
C LEU A 94 6.57 -1.70 -6.30
N TYR A 95 7.27 -2.21 -7.31
CA TYR A 95 8.66 -2.60 -7.22
C TYR A 95 9.54 -1.65 -8.00
N ARG A 96 10.78 -1.48 -7.53
CA ARG A 96 11.88 -0.85 -8.26
C ARG A 96 12.92 -1.92 -8.60
N PHE A 97 13.31 -2.00 -9.86
CA PHE A 97 14.39 -2.84 -10.34
C PHE A 97 15.55 -1.94 -10.77
N ASP A 98 16.75 -2.24 -10.32
CA ASP A 98 17.97 -1.59 -10.77
C ASP A 98 18.61 -2.35 -11.95
N GLU A 99 19.79 -1.89 -12.40
CA GLU A 99 20.57 -2.54 -13.45
C GLU A 99 20.94 -4.01 -13.14
N SER A 100 20.90 -4.43 -11.86
CA SER A 100 21.17 -5.81 -11.46
C SER A 100 19.92 -6.70 -11.45
N GLU A 101 18.79 -6.17 -11.91
CA GLU A 101 17.46 -6.81 -11.92
C GLU A 101 16.95 -7.21 -10.53
N LYS A 102 17.57 -6.73 -9.45
CA LYS A 102 17.10 -6.99 -8.09
C LYS A 102 15.87 -6.12 -7.82
N GLY A 103 14.72 -6.77 -7.73
CA GLY A 103 13.47 -6.13 -7.35
C GLY A 103 13.44 -5.74 -5.87
N GLN A 104 13.37 -4.45 -5.60
CA GLN A 104 13.10 -3.90 -4.28
C GLN A 104 11.60 -3.57 -4.17
N LEU A 105 10.92 -4.13 -3.17
CA LEU A 105 9.57 -3.70 -2.83
C LEU A 105 9.61 -2.26 -2.29
N ILE A 106 8.86 -1.37 -2.92
CA ILE A 106 8.79 0.04 -2.53
C ILE A 106 7.54 0.30 -1.70
N ILE A 107 6.38 -0.15 -2.17
CA ILE A 107 5.11 0.03 -1.49
C ILE A 107 4.16 -1.10 -1.89
N SER A 108 3.40 -1.61 -0.93
CA SER A 108 2.39 -2.65 -1.14
C SER A 108 0.98 -2.07 -0.99
N HIS A 109 -0.03 -2.89 -1.30
CA HIS A 109 -1.45 -2.55 -1.12
C HIS A 109 -1.91 -1.32 -1.92
N LEU A 110 -1.45 -1.20 -3.17
CA LEU A 110 -1.93 -0.21 -4.12
C LEU A 110 -3.06 -0.77 -4.98
N GLU A 111 -4.15 -0.01 -5.10
CA GLU A 111 -5.18 -0.22 -6.11
C GLU A 111 -4.62 0.14 -7.49
N LYS A 112 -3.82 1.21 -7.56
CA LYS A 112 -3.29 1.73 -8.81
C LYS A 112 -1.96 2.44 -8.61
N ALA A 113 -1.05 2.25 -9.56
CA ALA A 113 0.08 3.14 -9.80
C ALA A 113 0.00 3.65 -11.24
N SER A 114 0.09 4.97 -11.42
CA SER A 114 0.02 5.60 -12.73
C SER A 114 1.18 6.55 -12.92
N PHE A 115 1.82 6.41 -14.07
CA PHE A 115 2.95 7.19 -14.51
C PHE A 115 2.55 7.87 -15.81
N ARG A 116 2.68 9.19 -15.88
CA ARG A 116 2.33 9.97 -17.07
C ARG A 116 3.33 11.09 -17.27
N LEU A 117 3.70 11.36 -18.51
CA LEU A 117 4.43 12.60 -18.80
C LEU A 117 3.49 13.79 -18.71
N HIS A 118 4.03 14.92 -18.24
CA HIS A 118 3.33 16.19 -18.35
C HIS A 118 3.16 16.55 -19.83
N PRO A 119 1.98 17.04 -20.26
CA PRO A 119 1.67 17.26 -21.69
C PRO A 119 2.62 18.24 -22.39
N GLU A 120 3.17 19.20 -21.64
CA GLU A 120 4.05 20.25 -22.17
C GLU A 120 5.53 20.06 -21.77
N LEU A 121 5.80 19.21 -20.77
CA LEU A 121 7.12 19.06 -20.17
C LEU A 121 7.52 17.58 -20.23
N ASN A 122 8.12 17.18 -21.34
CA ASN A 122 8.51 15.79 -21.60
C ASN A 122 9.57 15.26 -20.61
N ASN A 123 10.22 16.15 -19.85
CA ASN A 123 11.15 15.80 -18.79
C ASN A 123 10.50 15.71 -17.40
N LEU A 124 9.18 15.93 -17.28
CA LEU A 124 8.45 15.90 -16.02
C LEU A 124 7.49 14.69 -15.98
N LEU A 125 7.77 13.76 -15.08
CA LEU A 125 6.92 12.62 -14.80
C LEU A 125 5.92 12.95 -13.69
N LEU A 126 4.64 12.76 -13.96
CA LEU A 126 3.56 12.78 -13.00
C LEU A 126 3.33 11.37 -12.47
N VAL A 127 3.31 11.23 -11.14
CA VAL A 127 3.15 9.95 -10.44
C VAL A 127 1.90 10.02 -9.57
N THR A 128 1.06 8.99 -9.68
CA THR A 128 -0.16 8.83 -8.89
C THR A 128 -0.20 7.43 -8.31
N LEU A 129 -0.23 7.31 -6.98
CA LEU A 129 -0.36 6.06 -6.27
C LEU A 129 -1.66 6.09 -5.46
N LEU A 130 -2.55 5.14 -5.72
CA LEU A 130 -3.82 5.00 -5.01
C LEU A 130 -3.74 3.75 -4.12
N PRO A 131 -3.87 3.89 -2.79
CA PRO A 131 -3.96 2.75 -1.89
C PRO A 131 -5.29 1.99 -2.10
N ILE A 132 -5.30 0.71 -1.78
CA ILE A 132 -6.52 -0.12 -1.79
C ILE A 132 -7.48 0.35 -0.69
N ASP A 133 -6.93 0.72 0.46
CA ASP A 133 -7.72 1.29 1.54
C ASP A 133 -8.07 2.74 1.22
N ARG A 134 -9.37 3.04 1.14
CA ARG A 134 -9.88 4.37 0.83
C ARG A 134 -9.74 5.35 1.98
N MET A 135 -9.44 4.87 3.19
CA MET A 135 -9.14 5.71 4.34
C MET A 135 -7.71 6.26 4.28
N GLN A 136 -6.82 5.62 3.52
CA GLN A 136 -5.46 6.07 3.32
C GLN A 136 -5.39 7.16 2.25
N LEU A 137 -4.49 8.13 2.46
CA LEU A 137 -4.35 9.27 1.57
C LEU A 137 -3.71 8.85 0.25
N PRO A 138 -4.35 9.12 -0.90
CA PRO A 138 -3.70 9.00 -2.19
C PRO A 138 -2.43 9.86 -2.27
N PHE A 139 -1.43 9.35 -3.00
CA PHE A 139 -0.16 10.04 -3.16
C PHE A 139 0.01 10.54 -4.60
N PHE A 140 0.16 11.86 -4.73
CA PHE A 140 0.37 12.55 -6.00
C PHE A 140 1.67 13.34 -5.93
N THR A 141 2.55 13.14 -6.89
CA THR A 141 3.82 13.86 -6.96
C THR A 141 4.32 13.94 -8.40
N SER A 142 5.43 14.66 -8.59
CA SER A 142 6.10 14.75 -9.88
C SER A 142 7.61 14.73 -9.74
N PHE A 143 8.29 14.13 -10.72
CA PHE A 143 9.75 14.07 -10.79
C PHE A 143 10.24 14.58 -12.14
N ALA A 144 11.10 15.60 -12.09
CA ALA A 144 11.80 16.10 -13.27
C ALA A 144 13.12 15.36 -13.47
N LEU A 145 13.45 15.06 -14.73
CA LEU A 145 14.80 14.66 -15.13
C LEU A 145 15.75 15.84 -14.99
N ARG A 146 16.94 15.58 -14.45
CA ARG A 146 17.98 16.60 -14.21
C ARG A 146 19.32 16.25 -14.85
N GLY A 147 19.48 15.01 -15.32
CA GLY A 147 20.78 14.42 -15.64
C GLY A 147 21.16 14.32 -17.12
N GLY A 148 20.27 14.64 -18.06
CA GLY A 148 20.63 14.60 -19.48
C GLY A 148 21.41 15.84 -19.88
N LYS A 149 22.66 15.69 -20.33
CA LYS A 149 23.25 16.70 -21.21
C LYS A 149 22.30 16.90 -22.40
N GLN A 150 21.81 18.12 -22.59
CA GLN A 150 21.15 18.54 -23.83
C GLN A 150 22.13 18.47 -25.00
#